data_AF-A0A7Y4MD32-F1
#
_entry.id   AF-A0A7Y4MD32-F1
#
_cell.length_a   1.000
_cell.length_b   1.000
_cell.length_c   1.000
_cell.angle_alpha   90.00
_cell.angle_beta   90.00
_cell.angle_gamma   90.00
#
_symmetry.space_group_name_H-M   'P 1'
#
loop_
_entity.id
_entity.type
_entity.pdbx_description
1 polymer ?
#
loop_
_entity_poly.entity_id
_entity_poly.type
_entity_poly.pdbx_seq_one_letter_code
_entity_poly.pdbx_strand_id
1 'polypeptide(L)'
;MIDQVSRVVFDYMKGDVFGFVNEARDGVDHLTLASIAPIPEAVPRLTADAINQMRSAVEHALFAEVEHQVGRPLNPEEDRNIEMPAKVDNDKLLEWMRDKRRKTLTVLHEDSVIGRRIEFLQPYHHDDKRTHPLRVLSEHSNFSKHRKTATVATRLGRVIPDRAVPGFRVRAAYKDDETVAVGDVLSTVPLGNPVPVSVWPALMMRRPHTGSWEIIIHELRKLEEWTRTVAIPVIVLGTTDCTPIPPHRDITVGHKSFEASLALAKPESAVERAQVRLRANGLRDDLPAIFADQLPDIPFERVIAFLTDQDDSETIELFDRYCRVSGSRGPQSAAAYLQRKINGN
;
A
#
# COMPACT_ATOMS: atom_id res chain seq x y z
N MET A 1 -9.62 -3.65 4.84
CA MET A 1 -8.38 -4.38 5.18
C MET A 1 -7.11 -3.61 4.83
N ILE A 2 -6.93 -3.11 3.60
CA ILE A 2 -5.70 -2.38 3.22
C ILE A 2 -5.40 -1.18 4.15
N ASP A 3 -6.42 -0.45 4.62
CA ASP A 3 -6.23 0.65 5.60
C ASP A 3 -5.71 0.12 6.95
N GLN A 4 -6.17 -1.05 7.40
CA GLN A 4 -5.66 -1.67 8.63
C GLN A 4 -4.21 -2.12 8.48
N VAL A 5 -3.85 -2.74 7.33
CA VAL A 5 -2.44 -3.05 7.03
C VAL A 5 -1.63 -1.76 7.11
N SER A 6 -2.08 -0.70 6.44
CA SER A 6 -1.38 0.58 6.39
C SER A 6 -1.18 1.20 7.78
N ARG A 7 -2.17 1.12 8.67
CA ARG A 7 -2.06 1.57 10.08
C ARG A 7 -1.00 0.79 10.84
N VAL A 8 -1.07 -0.55 10.82
CA VAL A 8 -0.11 -1.40 11.53
C VAL A 8 1.32 -1.19 11.00
N VAL A 9 1.47 -1.07 9.68
CA VAL A 9 2.77 -0.76 9.07
C VAL A 9 3.25 0.62 9.52
N PHE A 10 2.39 1.63 9.50
CA PHE A 10 2.75 2.97 9.95
C PHE A 10 3.18 3.00 11.42
N ASP A 11 2.39 2.40 12.32
CA ASP A 11 2.69 2.36 13.76
C ASP A 11 4.02 1.64 14.03
N TYR A 12 4.28 0.54 13.31
CA TYR A 12 5.57 -0.15 13.35
C TYR A 12 6.72 0.76 12.89
N MET A 13 6.52 1.48 11.79
CA MET A 13 7.52 2.34 11.18
C MET A 13 7.81 3.62 11.97
N LYS A 14 6.89 4.05 12.86
CA LYS A 14 7.10 5.17 13.79
C LYS A 14 8.03 4.80 14.95
N GLY A 15 8.12 3.51 15.30
CA GLY A 15 9.04 3.03 16.33
C GLY A 15 10.49 2.92 15.85
N ASP A 16 11.37 2.55 16.78
CA ASP A 16 12.79 2.27 16.48
C ASP A 16 12.92 0.93 15.73
N VAL A 17 12.61 0.94 14.43
CA VAL A 17 12.67 -0.25 13.57
C VAL A 17 14.10 -0.79 13.45
N PHE A 18 15.08 0.10 13.40
CA PHE A 18 16.49 -0.23 13.32
C PHE A 18 17.23 0.40 14.50
N GLY A 19 17.99 -0.41 15.23
CA GLY A 19 18.98 0.10 16.17
C GLY A 19 20.33 0.24 15.47
N PHE A 20 21.07 1.29 15.81
CA PHE A 20 22.37 1.57 15.21
C PHE A 20 23.46 1.73 16.27
N VAL A 21 24.68 1.37 15.89
CA VAL A 21 25.90 1.69 16.64
C VAL A 21 26.90 2.38 15.70
N ASN A 22 27.63 3.36 16.24
CA ASN A 22 28.72 4.01 15.54
C ASN A 22 30.03 3.40 16.01
N GLU A 23 30.84 2.94 15.07
CA GLU A 23 32.15 2.34 15.33
C GLU A 23 33.22 3.06 14.52
N ALA A 24 34.23 3.60 15.21
CA ALA A 24 35.39 4.21 14.58
C ALA A 24 36.49 3.16 14.37
N ARG A 25 36.95 2.98 13.13
CA ARG A 25 38.13 2.15 12.79
C ARG A 25 38.85 2.71 11.58
N ASP A 26 40.18 2.62 11.57
CA ASP A 26 41.03 3.04 10.45
C ASP A 26 40.78 4.48 9.95
N GLY A 27 40.42 5.39 10.87
CA GLY A 27 40.12 6.79 10.54
C GLY A 27 38.76 7.01 9.87
N VAL A 28 37.85 6.03 9.93
CA VAL A 28 36.49 6.09 9.38
C VAL A 28 35.47 5.77 10.47
N ASP A 29 34.41 6.55 10.53
CA ASP A 29 33.21 6.25 11.32
C ASP A 29 32.26 5.39 10.49
N HIS A 30 31.85 4.24 11.05
CA HIS A 30 30.91 3.31 10.47
C HIS A 30 29.58 3.37 11.21
N LEU A 31 28.49 3.59 10.47
CA LEU A 31 27.14 3.35 10.99
C LEU A 31 26.78 1.89 10.74
N THR A 32 26.74 1.10 11.80
CA THR A 32 26.46 -0.33 11.75
C THR A 32 25.06 -0.63 12.27
N LEU A 33 24.34 -1.51 11.60
CA LEU A 33 23.03 -1.99 12.02
C LEU A 33 23.18 -2.92 13.23
N ALA A 34 22.69 -2.51 14.40
CA ALA A 34 22.82 -3.25 15.65
C ALA A 34 21.61 -4.14 15.96
N SER A 35 20.42 -3.74 15.53
CA SER A 35 19.19 -4.51 15.75
C SER A 35 18.13 -4.20 14.70
N ILE A 36 17.19 -5.12 14.52
CA ILE A 36 16.00 -4.97 13.69
C ILE A 36 14.80 -5.35 14.55
N ALA A 37 13.84 -4.43 14.70
CA ALA A 37 12.63 -4.68 15.47
C ALA A 37 11.79 -5.79 14.81
N PRO A 38 11.18 -6.70 15.59
CA PRO A 38 10.35 -7.76 15.04
C PRO A 38 9.11 -7.18 14.35
N ILE A 39 8.75 -7.76 13.20
CA ILE A 39 7.55 -7.35 12.45
C ILE A 39 6.30 -7.80 13.21
N PRO A 40 5.30 -6.92 13.41
CA PRO A 40 4.04 -7.33 14.01
C PRO A 40 3.38 -8.44 13.18
N GLU A 41 2.98 -9.54 13.82
CA GLU A 41 2.37 -10.68 13.11
C GLU A 41 1.05 -10.34 12.40
N ALA A 42 0.42 -9.22 12.79
CA ALA A 42 -0.74 -8.68 12.11
C ALA A 42 -0.44 -8.29 10.64
N VAL A 43 0.77 -7.81 10.33
CA VAL A 43 1.14 -7.40 8.96
C VAL A 43 0.97 -8.54 7.96
N PRO A 44 1.66 -9.70 8.09
CA PRO A 44 1.56 -10.76 7.09
C PRO A 44 0.15 -11.37 7.02
N ARG A 45 -0.59 -11.41 8.14
CA ARG A 45 -1.96 -11.93 8.19
C ARG A 45 -2.94 -11.01 7.46
N LEU A 46 -2.99 -9.73 7.84
CA LEU A 46 -3.86 -8.73 7.20
C LEU A 46 -3.53 -8.53 5.73
N THR A 47 -2.25 -8.66 5.34
CA THR A 47 -1.83 -8.61 3.93
C THR A 47 -2.38 -9.80 3.15
N ALA A 48 -2.24 -11.02 3.68
CA ALA A 48 -2.78 -12.22 3.06
C ALA A 48 -4.31 -12.16 2.92
N ASP A 49 -5.00 -11.69 3.97
CA ASP A 49 -6.45 -11.53 3.97
C ASP A 49 -6.92 -10.48 2.96
N ALA A 50 -6.23 -9.34 2.85
CA ALA A 50 -6.54 -8.32 1.84
C ALA A 50 -6.43 -8.87 0.42
N ILE A 51 -5.37 -9.64 0.14
CA ILE A 51 -5.17 -10.30 -1.16
C ILE A 51 -6.27 -11.34 -1.44
N ASN A 52 -6.60 -12.16 -0.45
CA ASN A 52 -7.67 -13.14 -0.57
C ASN A 52 -9.02 -12.46 -0.83
N GLN A 53 -9.33 -11.37 -0.15
CA GLN A 53 -10.55 -10.60 -0.38
C GLN A 53 -10.63 -10.02 -1.80
N MET A 54 -9.52 -9.49 -2.32
CA MET A 54 -9.49 -9.00 -3.72
C MET A 54 -9.72 -10.13 -4.72
N ARG A 55 -9.09 -11.30 -4.51
CA ARG A 55 -9.36 -12.49 -5.35
C ARG A 55 -10.83 -12.93 -5.25
N SER A 56 -11.38 -12.98 -4.03
CA SER A 56 -12.78 -13.34 -3.82
C SER A 56 -13.73 -12.33 -4.47
N ALA A 57 -13.41 -11.04 -4.50
CA ALA A 57 -14.23 -10.05 -5.19
C ALA A 57 -14.30 -10.32 -6.71
N VAL A 58 -13.16 -10.69 -7.33
CA VAL A 58 -13.10 -11.11 -8.74
C VAL A 58 -13.92 -12.37 -8.98
N GLU A 59 -13.77 -13.39 -8.12
CA GLU A 59 -14.49 -14.66 -8.23
C GLU A 59 -16.01 -14.49 -8.00
N HIS A 60 -16.42 -13.65 -7.06
CA HIS A 60 -17.84 -13.32 -6.83
C HIS A 60 -18.46 -12.54 -7.99
N ALA A 61 -17.72 -11.60 -8.59
CA ALA A 61 -18.18 -10.90 -9.79
C ALA A 61 -18.38 -11.87 -10.96
N LEU A 62 -17.45 -12.81 -11.15
CA LEU A 62 -17.57 -13.86 -12.15
C LEU A 62 -18.77 -14.77 -11.87
N PHE A 63 -18.95 -15.21 -10.63
CA PHE A 63 -20.09 -16.03 -10.21
C PHE A 63 -21.42 -15.34 -10.54
N ALA A 64 -21.58 -14.08 -10.13
CA ALA A 64 -22.79 -13.32 -10.36
C ALA A 64 -23.08 -13.14 -11.87
N GLU A 65 -22.05 -12.88 -12.68
CA GLU A 65 -22.22 -12.76 -14.13
C GLU A 65 -22.59 -14.11 -14.78
N VAL A 66 -22.00 -15.22 -14.32
CA VAL A 66 -22.37 -16.56 -14.80
C VAL A 66 -23.82 -16.89 -14.47
N GLU A 67 -24.25 -16.66 -13.23
CA GLU A 67 -25.63 -16.89 -12.81
C GLU A 67 -26.61 -16.01 -13.61
N HIS A 68 -26.26 -14.73 -13.84
CA HIS A 68 -27.04 -13.81 -14.65
C HIS A 68 -27.21 -14.29 -16.09
N GLN A 69 -26.12 -14.69 -16.76
CA GLN A 69 -26.14 -15.14 -18.15
C GLN A 69 -26.82 -16.50 -18.33
N VAL A 70 -26.73 -17.37 -17.31
CA VAL A 70 -27.44 -18.66 -17.30
C VAL A 70 -28.94 -18.48 -17.07
N GLY A 71 -29.36 -17.39 -16.40
CA GLY A 71 -30.77 -17.05 -16.19
C GLY A 71 -31.48 -17.95 -15.17
N ARG A 72 -30.73 -18.70 -14.35
CA ARG A 72 -31.23 -19.52 -13.25
C ARG A 72 -30.18 -19.66 -12.15
N PRO A 73 -30.58 -20.01 -10.92
CA PRO A 73 -29.64 -20.41 -9.89
C PRO A 73 -28.76 -21.57 -10.35
N LEU A 74 -27.48 -21.49 -9.99
CA LEU A 74 -26.52 -22.55 -10.26
C LEU A 74 -26.72 -23.72 -9.29
N ASN A 75 -26.51 -24.94 -9.78
CA ASN A 75 -26.52 -26.09 -8.89
C ASN A 75 -25.20 -26.18 -8.09
N PRO A 76 -25.13 -26.95 -6.98
CA PRO A 76 -23.93 -27.01 -6.14
C PRO A 76 -22.66 -27.52 -6.84
N GLU A 77 -22.81 -28.29 -7.94
CA GLU A 77 -21.65 -28.73 -8.74
C GLU A 77 -21.14 -27.60 -9.64
N GLU A 78 -22.04 -26.86 -10.29
CA GLU A 78 -21.71 -25.70 -11.12
C GLU A 78 -21.06 -24.59 -10.29
N ASP A 79 -21.63 -24.26 -9.13
CA ASP A 79 -21.13 -23.25 -8.19
C ASP A 79 -19.66 -23.50 -7.81
N ARG A 80 -19.34 -24.72 -7.37
CA ARG A 80 -17.96 -25.12 -6.99
C ARG A 80 -16.95 -25.08 -8.13
N ASN A 81 -17.43 -24.99 -9.37
CA ASN A 81 -16.62 -25.02 -10.57
C ASN A 81 -16.41 -23.64 -11.19
N ILE A 82 -16.94 -22.58 -10.57
CA ILE A 82 -16.64 -21.21 -10.95
C ILE A 82 -15.42 -20.73 -10.18
N GLU A 83 -14.34 -20.51 -10.91
CA GLU A 83 -13.11 -19.91 -10.41
C GLU A 83 -12.51 -19.02 -11.50
N MET A 84 -11.85 -17.93 -11.14
CA MET A 84 -11.13 -17.12 -12.12
C MET A 84 -9.76 -17.77 -12.40
N PRO A 85 -9.49 -18.27 -13.62
CA PRO A 85 -8.19 -18.82 -13.95
C PRO A 85 -7.13 -17.71 -14.09
N ALA A 86 -5.87 -18.06 -13.81
CA ALA A 86 -4.71 -17.18 -14.00
C ALA A 86 -3.64 -17.89 -14.85
N LYS A 87 -3.95 -18.13 -16.12
CA LYS A 87 -3.11 -18.88 -17.06
C LYS A 87 -2.08 -17.98 -17.71
N VAL A 88 -0.86 -18.49 -17.87
CA VAL A 88 0.26 -17.79 -18.54
C VAL A 88 0.42 -18.20 -20.02
N ASP A 89 -0.55 -18.98 -20.50
CA ASP A 89 -0.58 -19.60 -21.82
C ASP A 89 -2.04 -19.79 -22.26
N ASN A 90 -2.31 -19.58 -23.55
CA ASN A 90 -3.66 -19.65 -24.11
C ASN A 90 -4.18 -21.10 -24.16
N ASP A 91 -3.35 -22.07 -24.56
CA ASP A 91 -3.77 -23.47 -24.65
C ASP A 91 -4.20 -24.00 -23.27
N LYS A 92 -3.49 -23.58 -22.21
CA LYS A 92 -3.85 -23.88 -20.81
C LYS A 92 -5.17 -23.22 -20.36
N LEU A 93 -5.56 -22.10 -20.97
CA LEU A 93 -6.88 -21.51 -20.73
C LEU A 93 -7.95 -22.32 -21.44
N LEU A 94 -7.74 -22.67 -22.70
CA LEU A 94 -8.68 -23.49 -23.47
C LEU A 94 -8.89 -24.86 -22.83
N GLU A 95 -7.83 -25.48 -22.31
CA GLU A 95 -7.92 -26.72 -21.52
C GLU A 95 -8.82 -26.52 -20.29
N TRP A 96 -8.67 -25.41 -19.57
CA TRP A 96 -9.49 -25.10 -18.39
C TRP A 96 -10.95 -24.82 -18.75
N MET A 97 -11.22 -24.15 -19.86
CA MET A 97 -12.58 -23.86 -20.35
C MET A 97 -13.29 -25.15 -20.81
N ARG A 98 -12.55 -26.09 -21.39
CA ARG A 98 -13.08 -27.38 -21.91
C ARG A 98 -13.10 -28.49 -20.87
N ASP A 99 -12.72 -28.22 -19.61
CA ASP A 99 -12.73 -29.21 -18.54
C ASP A 99 -14.16 -29.78 -18.37
N LYS A 100 -14.25 -31.11 -18.22
CA LYS A 100 -15.52 -31.84 -18.06
C LYS A 100 -16.40 -31.29 -16.93
N ARG A 101 -15.80 -30.69 -15.90
CA ARG A 101 -16.49 -30.06 -14.77
C ARG A 101 -17.27 -28.79 -15.15
N ARG A 102 -16.95 -28.18 -16.30
CA ARG A 102 -17.58 -26.94 -16.81
C ARG A 102 -18.40 -27.19 -18.06
N LYS A 103 -18.51 -28.44 -18.50
CA LYS A 103 -19.22 -28.83 -19.72
C LYS A 103 -20.69 -28.37 -19.76
N THR A 104 -21.34 -28.26 -18.60
CA THR A 104 -22.72 -27.79 -18.49
C THR A 104 -22.85 -26.26 -18.48
N LEU A 105 -21.75 -25.53 -18.22
CA LEU A 105 -21.69 -24.08 -18.17
C LEU A 105 -21.16 -23.53 -19.50
N THR A 106 -21.95 -23.64 -20.56
CA THR A 106 -21.57 -23.18 -21.90
C THR A 106 -21.24 -21.69 -21.96
N VAL A 107 -21.76 -20.90 -21.01
CA VAL A 107 -21.42 -19.48 -20.82
C VAL A 107 -19.95 -19.24 -20.45
N LEU A 108 -19.18 -20.27 -20.07
CA LEU A 108 -17.75 -20.17 -19.79
C LEU A 108 -16.87 -20.64 -20.96
N HIS A 109 -17.46 -21.16 -22.05
CA HIS A 109 -16.71 -21.64 -23.21
C HIS A 109 -16.07 -20.47 -23.98
N GLU A 110 -15.03 -20.76 -24.76
CA GLU A 110 -14.20 -19.77 -25.48
C GLU A 110 -15.02 -18.76 -26.31
N ASP A 111 -16.04 -19.22 -27.03
CA ASP A 111 -16.86 -18.38 -27.92
C ASP A 111 -17.94 -17.56 -27.21
N SER A 112 -18.12 -17.78 -25.91
CA SER A 112 -19.13 -17.07 -25.12
C SER A 112 -18.68 -15.65 -24.77
N VAL A 113 -19.63 -14.82 -24.32
CA VAL A 113 -19.32 -13.46 -23.86
C VAL A 113 -18.41 -13.49 -22.62
N ILE A 114 -18.69 -14.33 -21.63
CA ILE A 114 -17.85 -14.42 -20.42
C ILE A 114 -16.51 -15.07 -20.75
N GLY A 115 -16.47 -16.09 -21.61
CA GLY A 115 -15.22 -16.73 -22.05
C GLY A 115 -14.20 -15.73 -22.59
N ARG A 116 -14.62 -14.86 -23.53
CA ARG A 116 -13.78 -13.77 -24.05
C ARG A 116 -13.36 -12.76 -22.98
N ARG A 117 -14.22 -12.45 -22.02
CA ARG A 117 -13.88 -11.55 -20.90
C ARG A 117 -12.85 -12.17 -19.95
N ILE A 118 -12.96 -13.47 -19.67
CA ILE A 118 -11.95 -14.23 -18.90
C ILE A 118 -10.62 -14.24 -19.65
N GLU A 119 -10.66 -14.52 -20.96
CA GLU A 119 -9.49 -14.53 -21.85
C GLU A 119 -8.73 -13.20 -21.77
N PHE A 120 -9.43 -12.08 -21.94
CA PHE A 120 -8.87 -10.74 -21.87
C PHE A 120 -8.11 -10.45 -20.58
N LEU A 121 -8.56 -11.00 -19.44
CA LEU A 121 -7.94 -10.79 -18.14
C LEU A 121 -6.74 -11.71 -17.87
N GLN A 122 -6.38 -12.61 -18.80
CA GLN A 122 -5.34 -13.59 -18.54
C GLN A 122 -3.93 -12.98 -18.58
N PRO A 123 -3.02 -13.43 -17.69
CA PRO A 123 -1.64 -12.98 -17.64
C PRO A 123 -0.85 -13.00 -18.95
N TYR A 124 -1.18 -13.88 -19.90
CA TYR A 124 -0.39 -14.01 -21.13
C TYR A 124 -0.52 -12.84 -22.11
N HIS A 125 -1.48 -11.94 -21.90
CA HIS A 125 -1.60 -10.69 -22.66
C HIS A 125 -0.64 -9.59 -22.17
N HIS A 126 0.06 -9.81 -21.05
CA HIS A 126 0.97 -8.83 -20.45
C HIS A 126 2.44 -9.12 -20.79
N ASP A 127 3.23 -8.07 -21.01
CA ASP A 127 4.66 -8.17 -21.37
C ASP A 127 5.45 -9.03 -20.38
N ASP A 128 5.37 -8.69 -19.08
CA ASP A 128 5.82 -9.60 -18.01
C ASP A 128 4.61 -10.29 -17.38
N LYS A 129 4.33 -11.51 -17.84
CA LYS A 129 3.25 -12.38 -17.34
C LYS A 129 3.37 -12.64 -15.83
N ARG A 130 4.57 -12.56 -15.26
CA ARG A 130 4.83 -12.85 -13.84
C ARG A 130 4.40 -11.69 -12.95
N THR A 131 4.39 -10.46 -13.45
CA THR A 131 3.97 -9.27 -12.68
C THR A 131 2.50 -8.95 -12.86
N HIS A 132 1.78 -9.70 -13.71
CA HIS A 132 0.36 -9.46 -13.97
C HIS A 132 -0.47 -9.59 -12.67
N PRO A 133 -1.35 -8.62 -12.34
CA PRO A 133 -2.09 -8.63 -11.08
C PRO A 133 -2.91 -9.90 -10.82
N LEU A 134 -3.58 -10.47 -11.83
CA LEU A 134 -4.31 -11.73 -11.67
C LEU A 134 -3.40 -12.90 -11.27
N ARG A 135 -2.17 -12.92 -11.80
CA ARG A 135 -1.17 -13.94 -11.47
C ARG A 135 -0.70 -13.76 -10.02
N VAL A 136 -0.38 -12.53 -9.63
CA VAL A 136 0.02 -12.19 -8.27
C VAL A 136 -1.06 -12.57 -7.26
N LEU A 137 -2.33 -12.19 -7.50
CA LEU A 137 -3.47 -12.57 -6.67
C LEU A 137 -3.57 -14.08 -6.54
N SER A 138 -3.54 -14.80 -7.66
CA SER A 138 -3.65 -16.26 -7.68
C SER A 138 -2.53 -16.95 -6.89
N GLU A 139 -1.28 -16.51 -7.09
CA GLU A 139 -0.12 -17.13 -6.44
C GLU A 139 -0.09 -16.89 -4.93
N HIS A 140 -0.37 -15.66 -4.48
CA HIS A 140 -0.45 -15.36 -3.05
C HIS A 140 -1.59 -16.09 -2.36
N SER A 141 -2.78 -16.10 -2.96
CA SER A 141 -3.93 -16.79 -2.36
C SER A 141 -3.77 -18.32 -2.38
N ASN A 142 -3.17 -18.91 -3.42
CA ASN A 142 -2.81 -20.33 -3.42
C ASN A 142 -1.78 -20.64 -2.32
N PHE A 143 -0.75 -19.80 -2.18
CA PHE A 143 0.25 -19.93 -1.12
C PHE A 143 -0.39 -19.87 0.28
N SER A 144 -1.34 -18.95 0.48
CA SER A 144 -2.12 -18.82 1.72
C SER A 144 -3.00 -20.05 2.00
N LYS A 145 -3.65 -20.63 0.97
CA LYS A 145 -4.46 -21.85 1.09
C LYS A 145 -3.64 -23.04 1.60
N HIS A 146 -2.36 -23.11 1.27
CA HIS A 146 -1.44 -24.15 1.75
C HIS A 146 -0.76 -23.81 3.10
N ARG A 147 -1.43 -22.99 3.92
CA ARG A 147 -1.08 -22.66 5.32
C ARG A 147 0.26 -21.95 5.51
N LYS A 148 0.71 -21.17 4.53
CA LYS A 148 1.85 -20.27 4.69
C LYS A 148 1.36 -18.82 4.66
N THR A 149 1.64 -18.07 5.72
CA THR A 149 1.40 -16.62 5.75
C THR A 149 2.27 -15.93 4.70
N ALA A 150 1.89 -14.72 4.28
CA ALA A 150 2.73 -13.92 3.40
C ALA A 150 4.13 -13.79 4.01
N THR A 151 5.17 -14.07 3.21
CA THR A 151 6.55 -13.86 3.64
C THR A 151 6.83 -12.37 3.59
N VAL A 152 7.01 -11.76 4.75
CA VAL A 152 7.28 -10.32 4.92
C VAL A 152 8.63 -10.12 5.61
N ALA A 153 9.31 -9.04 5.27
CA ALA A 153 10.58 -8.66 5.87
C ALA A 153 10.69 -7.14 5.97
N THR A 154 11.30 -6.66 7.05
CA THR A 154 11.81 -5.30 7.15
C THR A 154 13.12 -5.26 6.40
N ARG A 155 13.20 -4.37 5.43
CA ARG A 155 14.39 -4.16 4.61
C ARG A 155 14.81 -2.71 4.70
N LEU A 156 16.06 -2.45 4.34
CA LEU A 156 16.56 -1.08 4.30
C LEU A 156 16.10 -0.44 2.99
N GLY A 157 15.26 0.58 3.10
CA GLY A 157 14.78 1.35 1.96
C GLY A 157 15.82 2.34 1.47
N ARG A 158 16.20 3.33 2.31
CA ARG A 158 17.19 4.36 1.95
C ARG A 158 17.99 4.82 3.17
N VAL A 159 19.23 5.24 2.92
CA VAL A 159 20.05 5.99 3.89
C VAL A 159 20.38 7.31 3.22
N ILE A 160 19.94 8.42 3.82
CA ILE A 160 20.08 9.75 3.24
C ILE A 160 20.85 10.62 4.24
N PRO A 161 21.98 11.23 3.86
CA PRO A 161 22.62 12.19 4.72
C PRO A 161 21.84 13.50 4.70
N ASP A 162 21.64 14.12 5.87
CA ASP A 162 20.87 15.37 5.98
C ASP A 162 21.64 16.57 5.39
N ARG A 163 22.96 16.41 5.19
CA ARG A 163 23.83 17.37 4.50
C ARG A 163 24.89 16.65 3.68
N ALA A 164 25.32 17.27 2.59
CA ALA A 164 26.45 16.75 1.80
C ALA A 164 27.75 16.85 2.60
N VAL A 165 28.46 15.73 2.73
CA VAL A 165 29.77 15.67 3.42
C VAL A 165 30.79 14.95 2.54
N PRO A 166 31.97 15.54 2.30
CA PRO A 166 33.03 14.90 1.54
C PRO A 166 33.40 13.53 2.13
N GLY A 167 33.48 12.51 1.27
CA GLY A 167 33.85 11.16 1.68
C GLY A 167 32.73 10.35 2.34
N PHE A 168 31.53 10.91 2.53
CA PHE A 168 30.37 10.12 2.93
C PHE A 168 30.03 9.08 1.85
N ARG A 169 29.89 7.82 2.26
CA ARG A 169 29.51 6.71 1.38
C ARG A 169 28.38 5.94 2.02
N VAL A 170 27.31 5.74 1.28
CA VAL A 170 26.29 4.73 1.59
C VAL A 170 26.71 3.43 0.95
N ARG A 171 26.41 2.29 1.59
CA ARG A 171 26.53 0.99 0.92
C ARG A 171 25.78 1.07 -0.42
N ALA A 172 26.52 0.91 -1.52
CA ALA A 172 26.01 1.17 -2.87
C ALA A 172 24.75 0.32 -3.13
N ALA A 173 23.65 1.01 -3.45
CA ALA A 173 22.35 0.47 -3.86
C ALA A 173 21.99 -0.88 -3.24
N TYR A 174 21.16 -0.86 -2.20
CA TYR A 174 20.34 -2.01 -1.81
C TYR A 174 19.57 -2.45 -3.05
N LYS A 175 20.15 -3.33 -3.86
CA LYS A 175 19.44 -4.01 -4.96
C LYS A 175 18.25 -4.69 -4.30
N ASP A 176 17.12 -4.72 -5.01
CA ASP A 176 15.83 -5.21 -4.49
C ASP A 176 15.90 -6.64 -3.89
N ASP A 177 17.01 -7.35 -4.07
CA ASP A 177 17.24 -8.70 -3.58
C ASP A 177 18.18 -8.82 -2.35
N GLU A 178 18.98 -7.81 -1.96
CA GLU A 178 19.91 -7.92 -0.81
C GLU A 178 19.26 -7.59 0.54
N THR A 179 19.26 -8.55 1.47
CA THR A 179 18.77 -8.35 2.85
C THR A 179 19.87 -7.72 3.69
N VAL A 180 19.55 -6.69 4.46
CA VAL A 180 20.45 -6.21 5.52
C VAL A 180 20.39 -7.12 6.72
N ALA A 181 21.54 -7.41 7.31
CA ALA A 181 21.67 -8.19 8.54
C ALA A 181 22.24 -7.32 9.67
N VAL A 182 21.96 -7.72 10.92
CA VAL A 182 22.66 -7.16 12.08
C VAL A 182 24.17 -7.35 11.89
N GLY A 183 24.94 -6.29 12.12
CA GLY A 183 26.38 -6.19 11.84
C GLY A 183 26.72 -5.56 10.49
N ASP A 184 25.75 -5.35 9.60
CA ASP A 184 26.01 -4.69 8.32
C ASP A 184 26.31 -3.20 8.49
N VAL A 185 27.35 -2.73 7.80
CA VAL A 185 27.66 -1.31 7.68
C VAL A 185 26.73 -0.67 6.66
N LEU A 186 25.97 0.33 7.08
CA LEU A 186 24.99 1.03 6.24
C LEU A 186 25.61 2.24 5.54
N SER A 187 26.45 2.98 6.27
CA SER A 187 27.18 4.11 5.73
C SER A 187 28.52 4.31 6.44
N THR A 188 29.40 5.07 5.80
CA THR A 188 30.72 5.41 6.31
C THR A 188 31.04 6.87 6.03
N VAL A 189 31.79 7.50 6.93
CA VAL A 189 32.29 8.88 6.78
C VAL A 189 33.68 9.01 7.40
N PRO A 190 34.59 9.86 6.90
CA PRO A 190 35.86 10.11 7.56
C PRO A 190 35.68 10.60 9.00
N LEU A 191 36.46 10.04 9.92
CA LEU A 191 36.42 10.35 11.35
C LEU A 191 36.53 11.87 11.60
N GLY A 192 35.76 12.37 12.55
CA GLY A 192 35.70 13.79 12.89
C GLY A 192 34.76 14.63 12.02
N ASN A 193 34.03 14.01 11.09
CA ASN A 193 33.00 14.65 10.28
C ASN A 193 31.62 14.06 10.62
N PRO A 194 30.99 14.42 11.75
CA PRO A 194 29.68 13.89 12.10
C PRO A 194 28.63 14.28 11.05
N VAL A 195 27.86 13.30 10.60
CA VAL A 195 26.79 13.48 9.60
C VAL A 195 25.51 12.91 10.17
N PRO A 196 24.50 13.76 10.46
CA PRO A 196 23.15 13.27 10.68
C PRO A 196 22.66 12.52 9.44
N VAL A 197 22.12 11.32 9.64
CA VAL A 197 21.57 10.51 8.55
C VAL A 197 20.17 10.05 8.89
N SER A 198 19.31 10.13 7.88
CA SER A 198 17.96 9.59 7.90
C SER A 198 17.97 8.19 7.30
N VAL A 199 17.64 7.18 8.11
CA VAL A 199 17.52 5.77 7.67
C VAL A 199 16.05 5.41 7.55
N TRP A 200 15.63 5.03 6.35
CA TRP A 200 14.23 4.73 6.02
C TRP A 200 14.06 3.22 5.88
N PRO A 201 13.38 2.55 6.83
CA PRO A 201 12.99 1.16 6.64
C PRO A 201 11.95 1.03 5.52
N ALA A 202 11.81 -0.19 5.00
CA ALA A 202 10.77 -0.55 4.06
C ALA A 202 10.22 -1.92 4.43
N LEU A 203 8.90 -2.01 4.61
CA LEU A 203 8.25 -3.29 4.86
C LEU A 203 7.82 -3.91 3.54
N MET A 204 8.42 -5.06 3.23
CA MET A 204 8.29 -5.70 1.93
C MET A 204 7.69 -7.09 2.06
N MET A 205 6.98 -7.53 1.03
CA MET A 205 6.46 -8.89 0.88
C MET A 205 7.13 -9.58 -0.30
N ARG A 206 7.40 -10.87 -0.13
CA ARG A 206 7.97 -11.70 -1.19
C ARG A 206 6.86 -12.33 -2.03
N ARG A 207 6.92 -12.14 -3.34
CA ARG A 207 6.05 -12.84 -4.29
C ARG A 207 6.42 -14.33 -4.35
N PRO A 208 5.47 -15.27 -4.14
CA PRO A 208 5.77 -16.71 -4.09
C PRO A 208 6.41 -17.28 -5.35
N HIS A 209 6.00 -16.78 -6.52
CA HIS A 209 6.37 -17.36 -7.82
C HIS A 209 7.60 -16.73 -8.47
N THR A 210 7.97 -15.50 -8.11
CA THR A 210 9.19 -14.84 -8.60
C THR A 210 10.29 -14.80 -7.56
N GLY A 211 9.93 -14.87 -6.27
CA GLY A 211 10.85 -14.61 -5.17
C GLY A 211 11.23 -13.13 -5.00
N SER A 212 10.69 -12.23 -5.82
CA SER A 212 10.95 -10.79 -5.75
C SER A 212 10.27 -10.15 -4.54
N TRP A 213 10.84 -9.05 -4.06
CA TRP A 213 10.33 -8.31 -2.92
C TRP A 213 9.67 -7.01 -3.35
N GLU A 214 8.46 -6.78 -2.86
CA GLU A 214 7.66 -5.60 -3.19
C GLU A 214 7.26 -4.88 -1.91
N ILE A 215 7.26 -3.55 -1.91
CA ILE A 215 6.75 -2.77 -0.78
C ILE A 215 5.25 -3.11 -0.62
N ILE A 216 4.87 -3.63 0.55
CA ILE A 216 3.54 -4.21 0.80
C ILE A 216 2.42 -3.26 0.36
N ILE A 217 2.54 -2.00 0.77
CA ILE A 217 1.52 -0.98 0.51
C ILE A 217 1.41 -0.64 -0.99
N HIS A 218 2.52 -0.66 -1.72
CA HIS A 218 2.51 -0.46 -3.17
C HIS A 218 1.90 -1.65 -3.90
N GLU A 219 2.22 -2.87 -3.48
CA GLU A 219 1.65 -4.09 -4.06
C GLU A 219 0.14 -4.13 -3.86
N LEU A 220 -0.32 -3.91 -2.61
CA LEU A 220 -1.75 -3.87 -2.30
C LEU A 220 -2.49 -2.78 -3.07
N ARG A 221 -1.89 -1.59 -3.26
CA ARG A 221 -2.47 -0.54 -4.11
C ARG A 221 -2.67 -1.04 -5.54
N LYS A 222 -1.61 -1.55 -6.17
CA LYS A 222 -1.66 -2.02 -7.57
C LYS A 222 -2.74 -3.09 -7.77
N LEU A 223 -2.84 -4.03 -6.83
CA LEU A 223 -3.82 -5.11 -6.88
C LEU A 223 -5.26 -4.60 -6.69
N GLU A 224 -5.48 -3.68 -5.75
CA GLU A 224 -6.79 -3.08 -5.50
C GLU A 224 -7.25 -2.26 -6.70
N GLU A 225 -6.37 -1.39 -7.22
CA GLU A 225 -6.64 -0.57 -8.39
C GLU A 225 -7.01 -1.44 -9.58
N TRP A 226 -6.18 -2.43 -9.95
CA TRP A 226 -6.49 -3.34 -11.06
C TRP A 226 -7.81 -4.09 -10.87
N THR A 227 -8.08 -4.57 -9.65
CA THR A 227 -9.33 -5.29 -9.35
C THR A 227 -10.55 -4.40 -9.64
N ARG A 228 -10.47 -3.13 -9.22
CA ARG A 228 -11.55 -2.16 -9.24
C ARG A 228 -11.77 -1.49 -10.60
N THR A 229 -10.70 -1.23 -11.34
CA THR A 229 -10.73 -0.46 -12.60
C THR A 229 -10.63 -1.34 -13.84
N VAL A 230 -10.16 -2.58 -13.70
CA VAL A 230 -9.98 -3.51 -14.83
C VAL A 230 -10.77 -4.79 -14.63
N ALA A 231 -10.46 -5.58 -13.60
CA ALA A 231 -10.97 -6.94 -13.49
C ALA A 231 -12.50 -7.00 -13.39
N ILE A 232 -13.08 -6.31 -12.41
CA ILE A 232 -14.53 -6.32 -12.21
C ILE A 232 -15.27 -5.66 -13.39
N PRO A 233 -14.88 -4.46 -13.88
CA PRO A 233 -15.48 -3.87 -15.07
C PRO A 233 -15.46 -4.77 -16.29
N VAL A 234 -14.35 -5.44 -16.59
CA VAL A 234 -14.27 -6.35 -17.73
C VAL A 234 -15.17 -7.57 -17.54
N ILE A 235 -15.25 -8.13 -16.33
CA ILE A 235 -16.14 -9.27 -16.06
C ILE A 235 -17.60 -8.91 -16.29
N VAL A 236 -18.04 -7.76 -15.76
CA VAL A 236 -19.45 -7.35 -15.77
C VAL A 236 -19.85 -6.68 -17.10
N LEU A 237 -19.05 -5.73 -17.57
CA LEU A 237 -19.36 -4.89 -18.73
C LEU A 237 -18.62 -5.33 -20.00
N GLY A 238 -17.50 -6.03 -19.88
CA GLY A 238 -16.63 -6.37 -21.01
C GLY A 238 -15.72 -5.24 -21.46
N THR A 239 -15.62 -4.15 -20.69
CA THR A 239 -14.79 -2.99 -21.00
C THR A 239 -14.27 -2.34 -19.71
N THR A 240 -13.17 -1.59 -19.81
CA THR A 240 -12.66 -0.71 -18.75
C THR A 240 -13.18 0.72 -18.87
N ASP A 241 -13.86 1.04 -19.99
CA ASP A 241 -14.48 2.35 -20.22
C ASP A 241 -15.81 2.46 -19.45
N CYS A 242 -15.68 2.62 -18.13
CA CYS A 242 -16.81 2.85 -17.24
C CYS A 242 -16.39 3.71 -16.06
N THR A 243 -17.37 4.26 -15.33
CA THR A 243 -17.10 4.89 -14.04
C THR A 243 -16.45 3.87 -13.11
N PRO A 244 -15.25 4.14 -12.58
CA PRO A 244 -14.59 3.22 -11.67
C PRO A 244 -15.43 2.99 -10.41
N ILE A 245 -15.47 1.74 -9.94
CA ILE A 245 -16.07 1.42 -8.63
C ILE A 245 -15.36 2.26 -7.57
N PRO A 246 -16.02 2.93 -6.62
CA PRO A 246 -15.32 3.69 -5.58
C PRO A 246 -14.44 2.79 -4.70
N PRO A 247 -13.20 3.19 -4.37
CA PRO A 247 -12.27 2.34 -3.60
C PRO A 247 -12.61 2.26 -2.11
N HIS A 248 -13.51 3.12 -1.61
CA HIS A 248 -13.88 3.15 -0.21
C HIS A 248 -15.37 3.28 0.01
N ARG A 249 -15.91 2.33 0.77
CA ARG A 249 -17.25 2.36 1.33
C ARG A 249 -17.16 1.95 2.79
N ASP A 250 -17.77 2.72 3.69
CA ASP A 250 -17.79 2.36 5.10
C ASP A 250 -18.74 1.18 5.34
N ILE A 251 -18.15 0.03 5.66
CA ILE A 251 -18.86 -1.22 5.94
C ILE A 251 -19.13 -1.43 7.44
N THR A 252 -18.68 -0.51 8.30
CA THR A 252 -18.90 -0.56 9.75
C THR A 252 -20.23 0.06 10.17
N VAL A 253 -20.85 0.82 9.27
CA VAL A 253 -22.16 1.45 9.48
C VAL A 253 -23.24 0.77 8.64
N GLY A 254 -24.42 0.58 9.23
CA GLY A 254 -25.60 0.10 8.50
C GLY A 254 -26.15 1.18 7.59
N HIS A 255 -26.51 0.82 6.36
CA HIS A 255 -27.12 1.73 5.39
C HIS A 255 -28.56 1.33 5.10
N LYS A 256 -29.44 2.32 4.87
CA LYS A 256 -30.86 2.08 4.57
C LYS A 256 -31.08 1.42 3.19
N SER A 257 -30.18 1.66 2.25
CA SER A 257 -30.17 1.03 0.92
C SER A 257 -28.74 0.94 0.38
N PHE A 258 -28.54 0.17 -0.69
CA PHE A 258 -27.24 0.06 -1.36
C PHE A 258 -26.85 1.38 -2.04
N GLU A 259 -27.80 2.06 -2.67
CA GLU A 259 -27.60 3.34 -3.37
C GLU A 259 -27.17 4.44 -2.40
N ALA A 260 -27.81 4.51 -1.22
CA ALA A 260 -27.42 5.44 -0.16
C ALA A 260 -25.99 5.16 0.32
N SER A 261 -25.62 3.87 0.42
CA SER A 261 -24.26 3.45 0.77
C SER A 261 -23.24 3.85 -0.30
N LEU A 262 -23.59 3.72 -1.58
CA LEU A 262 -22.72 4.07 -2.70
C LEU A 262 -22.55 5.58 -2.85
N ALA A 263 -23.59 6.38 -2.57
CA ALA A 263 -23.51 7.84 -2.58
C ALA A 263 -22.56 8.41 -1.51
N LEU A 264 -22.35 7.68 -0.42
CA LEU A 264 -21.39 8.02 0.65
C LEU A 264 -19.99 7.44 0.42
N ALA A 265 -19.80 6.69 -0.67
CA ALA A 265 -18.50 6.13 -1.00
C ALA A 265 -17.51 7.25 -1.32
N LYS A 266 -16.26 7.06 -0.91
CA LYS A 266 -15.21 8.07 -1.06
C LYS A 266 -14.27 7.71 -2.21
N PRO A 267 -13.76 8.70 -2.97
CA PRO A 267 -12.89 8.45 -4.11
C PRO A 267 -11.47 8.08 -3.70
N GLU A 268 -11.05 8.36 -2.45
CA GLU A 268 -9.70 8.05 -1.99
C GLU A 268 -9.58 6.57 -1.64
N SER A 269 -8.54 5.92 -2.15
CA SER A 269 -8.13 4.58 -1.76
C SER A 269 -7.62 4.52 -0.33
N ALA A 270 -7.58 3.32 0.23
CA ALA A 270 -6.99 3.09 1.55
C ALA A 270 -5.52 3.56 1.63
N VAL A 271 -4.78 3.45 0.52
CA VAL A 271 -3.38 3.84 0.49
C VAL A 271 -3.21 5.36 0.42
N GLU A 272 -4.04 6.06 -0.36
CA GLU A 272 -4.03 7.53 -0.37
C GLU A 272 -4.38 8.09 1.02
N ARG A 273 -5.40 7.53 1.68
CA ARG A 273 -5.71 7.92 3.07
C ARG A 273 -4.56 7.65 4.03
N ALA A 274 -3.84 6.54 3.86
CA ALA A 274 -2.67 6.24 4.68
C ALA A 274 -1.50 7.21 4.42
N GLN A 275 -1.29 7.64 3.18
CA GLN A 275 -0.29 8.66 2.84
C GLN A 275 -0.63 10.02 3.45
N VAL A 276 -1.91 10.42 3.38
CA VAL A 276 -2.42 11.63 4.04
C VAL A 276 -2.16 11.55 5.55
N ARG A 277 -2.51 10.43 6.20
CA ARG A 277 -2.25 10.21 7.63
C ARG A 277 -0.76 10.25 7.98
N LEU A 278 0.09 9.60 7.18
CA LEU A 278 1.55 9.62 7.37
C LEU A 278 2.10 11.04 7.30
N ARG A 279 1.70 11.80 6.28
CA ARG A 279 2.11 13.20 6.13
C ARG A 279 1.63 14.06 7.29
N ALA A 280 0.36 13.93 7.68
CA ALA A 280 -0.21 14.67 8.79
C ALA A 280 0.50 14.35 10.11
N ASN A 281 0.81 13.07 10.38
CA ASN A 281 1.51 12.69 11.60
C ASN A 281 2.95 13.21 11.65
N GLY A 282 3.70 13.14 10.54
CA GLY A 282 5.03 13.76 10.49
C GLY A 282 4.96 15.27 10.76
N LEU A 283 3.97 15.95 10.17
CA LEU A 283 3.74 17.36 10.46
C LEU A 283 3.37 17.61 11.93
N ARG A 284 2.55 16.77 12.57
CA ARG A 284 2.23 16.93 14.01
C ARG A 284 3.44 16.72 14.91
N ASP A 285 4.40 15.88 14.51
CA ASP A 285 5.64 15.68 15.25
C ASP A 285 6.59 16.89 15.08
N ASP A 286 6.69 17.47 13.87
CA ASP A 286 7.63 18.56 13.56
C ASP A 286 7.10 19.99 13.86
N LEU A 287 5.82 20.23 13.58
CA LEU A 287 5.22 21.57 13.63
C LEU A 287 5.25 22.23 15.02
N PRO A 288 5.10 21.52 16.15
CA PRO A 288 5.18 22.15 17.46
C PRO A 288 6.47 22.94 17.65
N ALA A 289 7.61 22.37 17.29
CA ALA A 289 8.91 23.04 17.39
C ALA A 289 9.01 24.23 16.43
N ILE A 290 8.63 24.03 15.15
CA ILE A 290 8.63 25.09 14.14
C ILE A 290 7.75 26.27 14.57
N PHE A 291 6.58 26.00 15.13
CA PHE A 291 5.62 27.02 15.52
C PHE A 291 6.03 27.72 16.82
N ALA A 292 6.58 27.00 17.79
CA ALA A 292 7.08 27.60 19.03
C ALA A 292 8.19 28.62 18.77
N ASP A 293 9.09 28.33 17.82
CA ASP A 293 10.13 29.28 17.41
C ASP A 293 9.56 30.55 16.78
N GLN A 294 8.40 30.46 16.11
CA GLN A 294 7.74 31.60 15.47
C GLN A 294 6.73 32.32 16.39
N LEU A 295 6.33 31.69 17.48
CA LEU A 295 5.25 32.13 18.38
C LEU A 295 5.70 32.05 19.84
N PRO A 296 6.72 32.83 20.26
CA PRO A 296 7.31 32.71 21.60
C PRO A 296 6.31 33.02 22.73
N ASP A 297 5.24 33.76 22.43
CA ASP A 297 4.19 34.12 23.39
C ASP A 297 3.10 33.05 23.57
N ILE A 298 3.11 31.99 22.76
CA ILE A 298 2.15 30.88 22.85
C ILE A 298 2.81 29.69 23.54
N PRO A 299 2.25 29.19 24.65
CA PRO A 299 2.79 27.99 25.31
C PRO A 299 2.86 26.78 24.37
N PHE A 300 3.96 26.03 24.44
CA PHE A 300 4.23 24.87 23.58
C PHE A 300 3.10 23.82 23.64
N GLU A 301 2.57 23.58 24.85
CA GLU A 301 1.48 22.65 25.10
C GLU A 301 0.20 23.07 24.39
N ARG A 302 -0.02 24.38 24.22
CA ARG A 302 -1.18 24.90 23.49
C ARG A 302 -1.05 24.67 21.98
N VAL A 303 0.16 24.75 21.44
CA VAL A 303 0.43 24.43 20.03
C VAL A 303 0.17 22.93 19.78
N ILE A 304 0.66 22.05 20.66
CA ILE A 304 0.40 20.61 20.58
C ILE A 304 -1.10 20.32 20.63
N ALA A 305 -1.82 20.90 21.61
CA ALA A 305 -3.25 20.69 21.76
C ALA A 305 -4.02 21.13 20.52
N PHE A 306 -3.67 22.29 19.94
CA PHE A 306 -4.26 22.79 18.69
C PHE A 306 -4.04 21.81 17.53
N LEU A 307 -2.80 21.34 17.31
CA LEU A 307 -2.50 20.40 16.22
C LEU A 307 -3.12 19.01 16.43
N THR A 308 -3.35 18.60 17.68
CA THR A 308 -3.99 17.33 18.01
C THR A 308 -5.48 17.35 17.71
N ASP A 309 -6.14 18.52 17.81
CA ASP A 309 -7.57 18.68 17.54
C ASP A 309 -7.90 18.73 16.04
N GLN A 310 -6.90 19.00 15.18
CA GLN A 310 -7.07 19.02 13.73
C GLN A 310 -7.10 17.62 13.15
N ASP A 311 -7.96 17.39 12.15
CA ASP A 311 -7.89 16.17 11.35
C ASP A 311 -6.64 16.14 10.44
N ASP A 312 -6.41 15.00 9.77
CA ASP A 312 -5.22 14.82 8.93
C ASP A 312 -5.15 15.81 7.76
N SER A 313 -6.29 16.12 7.13
CA SER A 313 -6.37 17.06 6.02
C SER A 313 -6.16 18.49 6.50
N GLU A 314 -6.80 18.87 7.61
CA GLU A 314 -6.68 20.18 8.23
C GLU A 314 -5.23 20.48 8.65
N THR A 315 -4.53 19.50 9.22
CA THR A 315 -3.12 19.62 9.59
C THR A 315 -2.24 19.91 8.36
N ILE A 316 -2.47 19.18 7.26
CA ILE A 316 -1.74 19.37 6.01
C ILE A 316 -2.04 20.74 5.41
N GLU A 317 -3.32 21.12 5.33
CA GLU A 317 -3.74 22.41 4.80
C GLU A 317 -3.19 23.58 5.60
N LEU A 318 -3.15 23.47 6.93
CA LEU A 318 -2.55 24.44 7.83
C LEU A 318 -1.08 24.68 7.47
N PHE A 319 -0.31 23.60 7.29
CA PHE A 319 1.10 23.68 6.91
C PHE A 319 1.29 24.26 5.50
N ASP A 320 0.56 23.76 4.51
CA ASP A 320 0.65 24.24 3.13
C ASP A 320 0.32 25.74 3.04
N ARG A 321 -0.67 26.19 3.82
CA ARG A 321 -1.04 27.61 3.92
C ARG A 321 0.02 28.43 4.65
N TYR A 322 0.60 27.90 5.74
CA TYR A 322 1.73 28.53 6.43
C TYR A 322 2.92 28.73 5.48
N CYS A 323 3.35 27.70 4.76
CA CYS A 323 4.44 27.78 3.78
C CYS A 323 4.16 28.82 2.69
N ARG A 324 2.92 28.86 2.18
CA ARG A 324 2.51 29.85 1.18
C ARG A 324 2.56 31.28 1.70
N VAL A 325 2.07 31.53 2.92
CA VAL A 325 2.12 32.85 3.54
C VAL A 325 3.56 33.26 3.82
N SER A 326 4.37 32.34 4.36
CA SER A 326 5.79 32.59 4.63
C SER A 326 6.57 32.95 3.36
N GLY A 327 6.38 32.20 2.27
CA GLY A 327 7.04 32.45 1.00
C GLY A 327 6.57 33.72 0.28
N SER A 328 5.32 34.13 0.44
CA SER A 328 4.76 35.30 -0.26
C SER A 328 4.80 36.61 0.53
N ARG A 329 4.70 36.55 1.86
CA ARG A 329 4.56 37.71 2.75
C ARG A 329 5.56 37.74 3.91
N GLY A 330 6.49 36.80 3.94
CA GLY A 330 7.55 36.69 4.94
C GLY A 330 7.12 36.04 6.26
N PRO A 331 8.11 35.73 7.13
CA PRO A 331 7.90 34.96 8.37
C PRO A 331 6.93 35.61 9.35
N GLN A 332 6.98 36.94 9.52
CA GLN A 332 6.09 37.68 10.44
C GLN A 332 4.61 37.52 10.07
N SER A 333 4.29 37.55 8.77
CA SER A 333 2.93 37.34 8.28
C SER A 333 2.45 35.90 8.52
N ALA A 334 3.36 34.94 8.45
CA ALA A 334 3.09 33.53 8.69
C ALA A 334 2.84 33.26 10.18
N ALA A 335 3.66 33.86 11.07
CA ALA A 335 3.45 33.84 12.51
C ALA A 335 2.08 34.45 12.89
N ALA A 336 1.75 35.64 12.36
CA ALA A 336 0.44 36.26 12.59
C ALA A 336 -0.74 35.42 12.08
N TYR A 337 -0.56 34.68 10.98
CA TYR A 337 -1.54 33.72 10.50
C TYR A 337 -1.76 32.57 11.50
N LEU A 338 -0.67 31.95 11.97
CA LEU A 338 -0.73 30.84 12.94
C LEU A 338 -1.34 31.30 14.28
N GLN A 339 -0.94 32.47 14.78
CA GLN A 339 -1.47 33.03 16.02
C GLN A 339 -2.99 33.22 15.96
N ARG A 340 -3.54 33.68 14.81
CA ARG A 340 -4.99 33.78 14.63
C ARG A 340 -5.66 32.41 14.68
N LYS A 341 -5.11 31.43 13.97
CA LYS A 341 -5.64 30.05 13.95
C LYS A 341 -5.66 29.41 15.33
N ILE A 342 -4.57 29.51 16.09
CA ILE A 342 -4.46 28.95 17.45
C ILE A 342 -5.40 29.67 18.45
N ASN A 343 -5.70 30.95 18.21
CA ASN A 343 -6.64 31.71 19.03
C ASN A 343 -8.11 31.55 18.60
N GLY A 344 -8.40 30.77 17.55
CA GLY A 344 -9.77 30.55 17.06
C GLY A 344 -10.36 31.72 16.26
N ASN A 345 -9.51 32.61 15.71
CA ASN A 345 -9.91 33.79 14.92
C ASN A 345 -9.72 33.60 13.40
#